data_AF-A0A3D1D1Z4-F1
#
_entry.id   AF-A0A3D1D1Z4-F1
#
_cell.length_a   1.000
_cell.length_b   1.000
_cell.length_c   1.000
_cell.angle_alpha   90.00
_cell.angle_beta   90.00
_cell.angle_gamma   90.00
#
_symmetry.space_group_name_H-M   'P 1'
#
loop_
_entity.id
_entity.type
_entity.pdbx_description
1 polymer ?
#
loop_
_entity_poly.entity_id
_entity_poly.type
_entity_poly.pdbx_seq_one_letter_code
_entity_poly.pdbx_strand_id
1 'polypeptide(L)'
;MVRRILFAAFVGMLISPCSSSAETVSSALLTEASSTLGVNIYFSGTTLRVVGGANLTLSIYSLTGTRVMCQKIDGDDKSWNLNLQRGCYIVKVGNVVRKIAVA
;
A
#
# COMPACT_ATOMS: atom_id res chain seq x y z
N MET A 1 48.27 38.35 7.13
CA MET A 1 47.26 37.97 8.15
C MET A 1 45.80 37.97 7.63
N VAL A 2 45.53 38.17 6.33
CA VAL A 2 44.14 38.23 5.77
C VAL A 2 43.67 36.91 5.15
N ARG A 3 44.62 36.03 4.76
CA ARG A 3 44.33 34.76 4.08
C ARG A 3 43.82 33.63 5.01
N ARG A 4 44.02 33.74 6.33
CA ARG A 4 43.47 32.80 7.33
C ARG A 4 42.04 33.18 7.76
N ILE A 5 41.67 34.45 7.60
CA ILE A 5 40.32 34.95 7.92
C ILE A 5 39.33 34.56 6.81
N LEU A 6 39.77 34.55 5.53
CA LEU A 6 38.94 34.12 4.40
C LEU A 6 38.59 32.63 4.42
N PHE A 7 39.42 31.76 5.03
CA PHE A 7 39.12 30.33 5.14
C PHE A 7 38.10 30.00 6.25
N ALA A 8 37.96 30.87 7.25
CA ALA A 8 37.02 30.64 8.36
C ALA A 8 35.56 30.96 8.00
N ALA A 9 35.32 31.74 6.94
CA ALA A 9 33.97 32.13 6.53
C ALA A 9 33.20 31.05 5.75
N PHE A 10 33.88 30.06 5.16
CA PHE A 10 33.21 29.06 4.31
C PHE A 10 32.68 27.83 5.08
N VAL A 11 33.11 27.61 6.32
CA VAL A 11 32.75 26.41 7.12
C VAL A 11 31.52 26.65 8.01
N GLY A 12 31.11 27.90 8.23
CA GLY A 12 30.02 28.24 9.15
C GLY A 12 28.59 28.03 8.64
N MET A 13 28.39 27.74 7.34
CA MET A 13 27.04 27.74 6.73
C MET A 13 26.35 26.36 6.70
N LEU A 14 26.96 25.31 7.25
CA LEU A 14 26.42 23.93 7.20
C LEU A 14 25.64 23.49 8.45
N ILE A 15 25.43 24.36 9.44
CA ILE A 15 24.77 24.00 10.71
C ILE A 15 23.45 24.77 10.90
N SER A 16 22.69 24.98 9.82
CA SER A 16 21.34 25.52 9.93
C SER A 16 20.39 24.44 10.49
N PRO A 17 19.81 24.61 11.70
CA PRO A 17 18.78 23.70 12.18
C PRO A 17 17.51 23.91 11.37
N CYS A 18 17.07 22.87 10.66
CA CYS A 18 15.75 22.86 10.02
C CYS A 18 14.69 22.88 11.13
N SER A 19 13.99 24.00 11.29
CA SER A 19 12.83 24.07 12.17
C SER A 19 11.67 23.37 11.47
N SER A 20 11.32 22.17 11.94
CA SER A 20 10.15 21.45 11.47
C SER A 20 8.91 22.00 12.18
N SER A 21 8.02 22.65 11.43
CA SER A 21 6.69 23.01 11.94
C SER A 21 5.79 21.79 11.83
N ALA A 22 5.19 21.35 12.94
CA ALA A 22 4.14 20.34 12.93
C ALA A 22 2.80 21.05 12.68
N GLU A 23 2.28 20.96 11.46
CA GLU A 23 0.91 21.37 11.20
C GLU A 23 -0.04 20.32 11.77
N THR A 24 -0.83 20.71 12.77
CA THR A 24 -1.90 19.86 13.30
C THR A 24 -3.02 19.83 12.27
N VAL A 25 -3.01 18.81 11.41
CA VAL A 25 -4.12 18.57 10.48
C VAL A 25 -5.31 18.10 11.31
N SER A 26 -6.22 19.04 11.58
CA SER A 26 -7.53 18.76 12.16
C SER A 26 -8.17 17.61 11.39
N SER A 27 -8.44 16.52 12.09
CA SER A 27 -9.25 15.39 11.62
C SER A 27 -10.72 15.79 11.52
N ALA A 28 -11.01 16.78 10.67
CA ALA A 28 -12.35 16.98 10.13
C ALA A 28 -12.51 16.02 8.94
N LEU A 29 -12.73 14.76 9.32
CA LEU A 29 -13.54 13.77 8.64
C LEU A 29 -13.82 14.09 7.16
N LEU A 30 -12.94 13.58 6.30
CA LEU A 30 -13.22 13.33 4.89
C LEU A 30 -14.56 12.57 4.84
N THR A 31 -15.63 13.29 4.51
CA THR A 31 -16.87 12.66 4.07
C THR A 31 -16.60 12.19 2.64
N GLU A 32 -15.90 11.06 2.53
CA GLU A 32 -15.79 10.28 1.31
C GLU A 32 -17.15 9.67 1.00
N ALA A 33 -18.08 10.48 0.49
CA ALA A 33 -19.26 9.99 -0.19
C ALA A 33 -18.89 9.57 -1.62
N SER A 34 -17.94 8.63 -1.76
CA SER A 34 -17.87 7.79 -2.95
C SER A 34 -18.69 6.55 -2.63
N SER A 35 -19.86 6.45 -3.25
CA SER A 35 -20.80 5.33 -3.08
C SER A 35 -20.07 3.99 -2.99
N THR A 36 -20.07 3.35 -1.82
CA THR A 36 -19.42 2.05 -1.61
C THR A 36 -20.23 0.93 -2.23
N LEU A 37 -20.20 0.83 -3.56
CA LEU A 37 -20.19 -0.46 -4.26
C LEU A 37 -18.71 -0.88 -4.35
N GLY A 38 -18.08 -1.06 -3.20
CA GLY A 38 -16.64 -1.29 -3.08
C GLY A 38 -16.27 -2.76 -3.22
N VAL A 39 -15.13 -3.03 -3.86
CA VAL A 39 -14.55 -4.37 -3.89
C VAL A 39 -14.23 -4.82 -2.47
N ASN A 40 -14.81 -5.94 -2.03
CA ASN A 40 -14.52 -6.55 -0.74
C ASN A 40 -13.78 -7.87 -0.90
N ILE A 41 -12.72 -8.06 -0.12
CA ILE A 41 -11.81 -9.21 -0.20
C ILE A 41 -11.85 -9.95 1.13
N TYR A 42 -12.28 -11.20 1.12
CA TYR A 42 -12.33 -12.09 2.27
C TYR A 42 -11.35 -13.24 2.09
N PHE A 43 -10.67 -13.63 3.17
CA PHE A 43 -9.76 -14.75 3.15
C PHE A 43 -10.00 -15.65 4.36
N SER A 44 -10.24 -16.94 4.12
CA SER A 44 -10.53 -17.93 5.17
C SER A 44 -9.85 -19.26 4.84
N GLY A 45 -8.88 -19.65 5.65
CA GLY A 45 -8.07 -20.86 5.43
C GLY A 45 -7.25 -20.74 4.17
N THR A 46 -7.69 -21.42 3.10
CA THR A 46 -7.09 -21.33 1.75
C THR A 46 -8.01 -20.65 0.73
N THR A 47 -9.22 -20.27 1.13
CA THR A 47 -10.21 -19.71 0.20
C THR A 47 -10.19 -18.19 0.22
N LEU A 48 -9.95 -17.60 -0.95
CA LEU A 48 -10.10 -16.18 -1.21
C LEU A 48 -11.46 -15.92 -1.88
N ARG A 49 -12.30 -15.07 -1.28
CA ARG A 49 -13.57 -14.62 -1.88
C ARG A 49 -13.49 -13.13 -2.16
N VAL A 50 -13.90 -12.72 -3.34
CA VAL A 50 -13.98 -11.32 -3.76
C VAL A 50 -15.43 -11.01 -4.14
N VAL A 51 -15.97 -9.93 -3.57
CA VAL A 51 -17.32 -9.41 -3.83
C VAL A 51 -17.23 -8.00 -4.43
N GLY A 52 -18.02 -7.69 -5.45
CA GLY A 52 -18.02 -6.40 -6.16
C GLY A 52 -16.82 -6.19 -7.10
N GLY A 53 -16.16 -7.28 -7.52
CA GLY A 53 -14.92 -7.25 -8.31
C GLY A 53 -15.09 -7.58 -9.80
N ALA A 54 -16.31 -7.65 -10.32
CA ALA A 54 -16.56 -8.09 -11.70
C ALA A 54 -15.75 -7.28 -12.74
N ASN A 55 -15.23 -7.97 -13.75
CA ASN A 55 -14.38 -7.44 -14.82
C ASN A 55 -13.02 -6.84 -14.39
N LEU A 56 -12.71 -6.81 -13.08
CA LEU A 56 -11.38 -6.43 -12.60
C LEU A 56 -10.41 -7.60 -12.65
N THR A 57 -9.12 -7.28 -12.56
CA THR A 57 -8.04 -8.27 -12.49
C THR A 57 -7.66 -8.53 -11.04
N LEU A 58 -7.80 -9.79 -10.61
CA LEU A 58 -7.19 -10.32 -9.40
C LEU A 58 -5.71 -10.61 -9.67
N SER A 59 -4.83 -10.07 -8.85
CA SER A 59 -3.40 -10.41 -8.84
C SER A 59 -2.95 -10.72 -7.42
N ILE A 60 -2.19 -11.80 -7.25
CA ILE A 60 -1.62 -12.17 -5.95
C ILE A 60 -0.10 -12.14 -6.07
N TYR A 61 0.55 -11.52 -5.10
CA TYR A 61 2.00 -11.39 -5.02
C TYR A 61 2.54 -12.00 -3.73
N SER A 62 3.72 -12.58 -3.79
CA SER A 62 4.51 -12.90 -2.59
C SER A 62 4.92 -11.62 -1.86
N LEU A 63 5.37 -11.74 -0.61
CA LEU A 63 5.94 -10.63 0.15
C LEU A 63 7.13 -9.97 -0.58
N THR A 64 7.88 -10.73 -1.38
CA THR A 64 9.00 -10.25 -2.19
C THR A 64 8.58 -9.57 -3.50
N GLY A 65 7.27 -9.52 -3.81
CA GLY A 65 6.74 -8.86 -5.00
C GLY A 65 6.60 -9.76 -6.24
N THR A 66 6.90 -11.05 -6.16
CA THR A 66 6.71 -12.00 -7.26
C THR A 66 5.22 -12.29 -7.46
N ARG A 67 4.69 -12.09 -8.67
CA ARG A 67 3.27 -12.39 -8.98
C ARG A 67 3.05 -13.90 -9.11
N VAL A 68 2.27 -14.47 -8.19
CA VAL A 68 1.97 -15.91 -8.12
C VAL A 68 0.63 -16.29 -8.77
N MET A 69 -0.28 -15.32 -8.93
CA MET A 69 -1.57 -15.53 -9.60
C MET A 69 -2.00 -14.26 -10.32
N CYS A 70 -2.65 -14.40 -11.48
CA CYS A 70 -3.28 -13.31 -12.21
C CYS A 70 -4.51 -13.85 -12.94
N GLN A 71 -5.71 -13.36 -12.64
CA GLN A 71 -6.94 -13.81 -13.28
C GLN A 71 -7.97 -12.69 -13.37
N LYS A 72 -8.74 -12.67 -14.46
CA LYS A 72 -9.91 -11.78 -14.58
C LYS A 72 -11.08 -12.35 -13.77
N ILE A 73 -11.81 -11.48 -13.10
CA ILE A 73 -12.98 -11.85 -12.33
C ILE A 73 -14.21 -11.76 -13.24
N ASP A 74 -14.91 -12.88 -13.44
CA ASP A 74 -15.99 -13.00 -14.43
C ASP A 74 -17.38 -12.74 -13.84
N GLY A 75 -17.48 -12.42 -12.54
CA GLY A 75 -18.75 -12.15 -11.86
C GLY A 75 -18.56 -11.34 -10.58
N ASP A 76 -19.66 -10.86 -10.00
CA ASP A 76 -19.60 -9.97 -8.83
C ASP A 76 -19.17 -10.67 -7.55
N ASP A 77 -19.42 -11.97 -7.40
CA ASP A 77 -19.00 -12.76 -6.25
C ASP A 77 -18.29 -14.02 -6.73
N LYS A 78 -16.98 -14.10 -6.46
CA LYS A 78 -16.15 -15.21 -6.93
C LYS A 78 -15.20 -15.66 -5.83
N SER A 79 -15.01 -16.97 -5.73
CA SER A 79 -14.13 -17.60 -4.74
C SER A 79 -13.10 -18.49 -5.41
N TRP A 80 -11.89 -18.51 -4.86
CA TRP A 80 -10.76 -19.32 -5.31
C TRP A 80 -10.15 -20.07 -4.15
N ASN A 81 -9.92 -21.36 -4.32
CA ASN A 81 -9.08 -22.11 -3.39
C ASN A 81 -7.61 -21.92 -3.79
N LEU A 82 -6.85 -21.24 -2.95
CA LEU A 82 -5.46 -20.87 -3.19
C LEU A 82 -4.54 -21.92 -2.57
N ASN A 83 -3.78 -22.62 -3.39
CA ASN A 83 -2.74 -23.57 -2.95
C ASN A 83 -1.41 -22.85 -2.69
N LEU A 84 -1.43 -21.83 -1.81
CA LEU A 84 -0.26 -21.06 -1.43
C LEU A 84 0.49 -21.72 -0.27
N GLN A 85 1.81 -21.58 -0.25
CA GLN A 85 2.62 -22.00 0.89
C GLN A 85 2.39 -21.07 2.09
N ARG A 86 2.74 -21.54 3.29
CA ARG A 86 2.68 -20.73 4.52
C ARG A 86 3.47 -19.43 4.33
N GLY A 87 2.86 -18.29 4.64
CA GLY A 87 3.52 -16.99 4.47
C GLY A 87 2.55 -15.82 4.30
N CYS A 88 3.11 -14.65 4.00
CA CYS A 88 2.35 -13.43 3.74
C CYS A 88 2.29 -13.15 2.24
N TYR A 89 1.11 -12.73 1.78
CA TYR A 89 0.85 -12.39 0.39
C TYR A 89 0.09 -11.08 0.28
N ILE A 90 0.20 -10.44 -0.88
CA ILE A 90 -0.51 -9.23 -1.25
C ILE A 90 -1.54 -9.61 -2.30
N VAL A 91 -2.82 -9.39 -2.00
CA VAL A 91 -3.92 -9.55 -2.94
C VAL A 91 -4.30 -8.18 -3.47
N LYS A 92 -4.33 -8.04 -4.79
CA LYS A 92 -4.74 -6.82 -5.50
C LYS A 92 -5.92 -7.13 -6.41
N VAL A 93 -6.99 -6.33 -6.31
CA VAL A 93 -8.14 -6.37 -7.20
C VAL A 93 -8.44 -4.94 -7.66
N GLY A 94 -8.13 -4.64 -8.92
CA GLY A 94 -8.18 -3.24 -9.41
C GLY A 94 -7.29 -2.32 -8.56
N ASN A 95 -7.91 -1.33 -7.90
CA ASN A 95 -7.24 -0.39 -6.99
C ASN A 95 -7.25 -0.83 -5.52
N VAL A 96 -7.95 -1.91 -5.17
CA VAL A 96 -8.01 -2.42 -3.79
C VAL A 96 -6.86 -3.40 -3.54
N VAL A 97 -6.15 -3.21 -2.44
CA VAL A 97 -4.99 -4.05 -2.03
C VAL A 97 -5.17 -4.50 -0.59
N ARG A 98 -4.93 -5.78 -0.31
CA ARG A 98 -5.05 -6.36 1.04
C ARG A 98 -3.92 -7.36 1.31
N LYS A 99 -3.36 -7.33 2.52
CA LYS A 99 -2.45 -8.37 3.02
C LYS A 99 -3.28 -9.58 3.46
N ILE A 100 -2.84 -10.78 3.09
CA ILE A 100 -3.34 -12.05 3.63
C ILE A 100 -2.18 -12.83 4.24
N ALA A 101 -2.48 -13.64 5.25
CA ALA A 101 -1.54 -14.54 5.89
C ALA A 101 -2.07 -15.98 5.79
N VAL A 102 -1.27 -16.85 5.18
CA VAL A 102 -1.54 -18.28 5.09
C VAL A 102 -0.84 -18.95 6.27
N ALA A 103 -1.63 -19.56 7.14
CA ALA A 103 -1.20 -20.14 8.41
C ALA A 103 -0.87 -21.63 8.33
#